data_AF-A0A1X7JB26-F1
#
_entry.id   AF-A0A1X7JB26-F1
#
_cell.length_a   1.000
_cell.length_b   1.000
_cell.length_c   1.000
_cell.angle_alpha   90.00
_cell.angle_beta   90.00
_cell.angle_gamma   90.00
#
_symmetry.space_group_name_H-M   'P 1'
#
loop_
_entity.id
_entity.type
_entity.pdbx_description
1 polymer ?
#
loop_
_entity_poly.entity_id
_entity_poly.type
_entity_poly.pdbx_seq_one_letter_code
_entity_poly.pdbx_strand_id
1 'polypeptide(L)'
;MKYKSVYLVPFLAILLSGCQLDMKRSVEDYSGSDSAKIRVLDEGKLSLVFYEKNGDCYEETETRKLTSAFHLSLLSTADYSTGSDKKINMQTPSSFGNKKVKEYVIKADQPLAIMSTNTRSDSYGNNIVNTRSISFIPEKNHEYEIYAEAPEYIGSAGNIVISDLTTHESGKEWKVKECRKK
;
A
#
# COMPACT_ATOMS: atom_id res chain seq x y z
N MET A 1 -63.93 -17.75 -7.65
CA MET A 1 -62.94 -18.07 -6.59
C MET A 1 -61.60 -17.46 -6.96
N LYS A 2 -61.02 -16.68 -6.06
CA LYS A 2 -59.72 -16.01 -6.20
C LYS A 2 -58.61 -16.98 -5.80
N TYR A 3 -57.57 -17.13 -6.61
CA TYR A 3 -56.24 -17.49 -6.14
C TYR A 3 -55.20 -16.65 -6.87
N LYS A 4 -54.66 -15.68 -6.14
CA LYS A 4 -53.37 -15.04 -6.38
C LYS A 4 -52.28 -16.08 -6.13
N SER A 5 -51.21 -16.08 -6.91
CA SER A 5 -49.89 -15.83 -6.35
C SER A 5 -48.85 -15.63 -7.45
N VAL A 6 -48.22 -14.48 -7.39
CA VAL A 6 -47.10 -14.03 -8.21
C VAL A 6 -45.87 -14.83 -7.79
N TYR A 7 -45.33 -15.66 -8.68
CA TYR A 7 -43.97 -16.19 -8.54
C TYR A 7 -43.02 -15.19 -9.17
N LEU A 8 -42.53 -14.25 -8.37
CA LEU A 8 -41.36 -13.45 -8.71
C LEU A 8 -40.53 -13.33 -7.45
N VAL A 9 -39.22 -13.46 -7.64
CA VAL A 9 -38.14 -13.30 -6.66
C VAL A 9 -37.78 -14.58 -5.90
N PRO A 10 -36.78 -15.32 -6.43
CA PRO A 10 -35.55 -15.44 -5.66
C PRO A 10 -34.34 -15.20 -6.56
N PHE A 11 -34.09 -13.95 -6.94
CA PHE A 11 -32.81 -13.57 -7.59
C PHE A 11 -32.13 -12.37 -6.90
N LEU A 12 -32.74 -11.83 -5.85
CA LEU A 12 -32.24 -10.62 -5.18
C LEU A 12 -31.32 -10.89 -3.97
N ALA A 13 -31.11 -12.15 -3.60
CA ALA A 13 -30.33 -12.50 -2.40
C ALA A 13 -28.81 -12.64 -2.63
N ILE A 14 -28.36 -12.68 -3.89
CA ILE A 14 -26.92 -12.88 -4.23
C ILE A 14 -26.14 -11.56 -4.23
N LEU A 15 -26.82 -10.40 -4.20
CA LEU A 15 -26.17 -9.08 -4.22
C LEU A 15 -25.79 -8.55 -2.83
N LEU A 16 -26.08 -9.29 -1.75
CA LEU A 16 -25.80 -8.87 -0.38
C LEU A 16 -24.45 -9.36 0.17
N SER A 17 -23.69 -10.15 -0.57
CA SER A 17 -22.27 -10.35 -0.25
C SER A 17 -21.50 -9.12 -0.73
N GLY A 18 -21.50 -8.07 0.09
CA GLY A 18 -20.68 -6.89 -0.15
C GLY A 18 -19.20 -7.30 -0.17
N CYS A 19 -18.63 -7.44 -1.37
CA CYS A 19 -17.19 -7.41 -1.52
C CYS A 19 -16.73 -6.04 -1.02
N GLN A 20 -16.08 -6.01 0.14
CA GLN A 20 -15.34 -4.84 0.59
C GLN A 20 -14.15 -4.68 -0.37
N LEU A 21 -14.37 -3.95 -1.46
CA LEU A 21 -13.29 -3.51 -2.34
C LEU A 21 -12.45 -2.51 -1.54
N ASP A 22 -11.17 -2.81 -1.37
CA ASP A 22 -10.21 -1.84 -0.81
C ASP A 22 -10.09 -0.66 -1.80
N MET A 23 -10.78 0.44 -1.51
CA MET A 23 -10.86 1.63 -2.36
C MET A 23 -9.66 2.59 -2.24
N LYS A 24 -8.58 2.23 -1.53
CA LYS A 24 -7.41 3.12 -1.42
C LYS A 24 -6.78 3.33 -2.80
N ARG A 25 -6.60 4.60 -3.18
CA ARG A 25 -5.98 5.01 -4.45
C ARG A 25 -4.51 4.59 -4.48
N SER A 26 -3.97 4.36 -5.68
CA SER A 26 -2.52 4.16 -5.85
C SER A 26 -1.76 5.47 -5.72
N VAL A 27 -0.47 5.39 -5.38
CA VAL A 27 0.43 6.54 -5.41
C VAL A 27 0.60 7.07 -6.85
N GLU A 28 0.55 8.38 -7.01
CA GLU A 28 0.80 9.10 -8.27
C GLU A 28 2.24 9.61 -8.29
N ASP A 29 2.82 9.81 -9.49
CA ASP A 29 4.17 10.36 -9.58
C ASP A 29 4.19 11.84 -9.24
N TYR A 30 5.09 12.19 -8.31
CA TYR A 30 5.41 13.57 -8.02
C TYR A 30 6.17 14.22 -9.18
N SER A 31 5.77 15.43 -9.57
CA SER A 31 6.33 16.14 -10.73
C SER A 31 7.32 17.26 -10.37
N GLY A 32 7.61 17.47 -9.08
CA GLY A 32 8.53 18.51 -8.62
C GLY A 32 10.01 18.13 -8.78
N SER A 33 10.89 19.13 -8.74
CA SER A 33 12.35 18.95 -8.88
C SER A 33 13.05 18.52 -7.58
N ASP A 34 12.34 18.61 -6.46
CA ASP A 34 12.68 18.07 -5.15
C ASP A 34 12.16 16.63 -5.02
N SER A 35 12.56 15.76 -5.94
CA SER A 35 12.09 14.39 -6.00
C SER A 35 13.07 13.38 -5.41
N ALA A 36 12.52 12.28 -4.91
CA ALA A 36 13.20 11.01 -4.67
C ALA A 36 12.46 9.90 -5.43
N LYS A 37 13.07 8.72 -5.54
CA LYS A 37 12.43 7.56 -6.20
C LYS A 37 12.36 6.36 -5.27
N ILE A 38 11.28 5.61 -5.37
CA ILE A 38 11.11 4.34 -4.64
C ILE A 38 10.78 3.22 -5.61
N ARG A 39 11.37 2.05 -5.39
CA ARG A 39 11.06 0.79 -6.04
C ARG A 39 10.51 -0.15 -4.98
N VAL A 40 9.31 -0.67 -5.19
CA VAL A 40 8.64 -1.59 -4.26
C VAL A 40 8.41 -2.95 -4.90
N LEU A 41 8.54 -4.02 -4.13
CA LEU A 41 8.07 -5.35 -4.55
C LEU A 41 6.53 -5.37 -4.63
N ASP A 42 5.98 -5.76 -5.79
CA ASP A 42 4.53 -5.76 -6.01
C ASP A 42 3.84 -7.00 -5.42
N GLU A 43 3.78 -7.09 -4.09
CA GLU A 43 3.18 -8.23 -3.35
C GLU A 43 1.82 -7.93 -2.70
N GLY A 44 1.26 -6.74 -2.93
CA GLY A 44 -0.05 -6.35 -2.40
C GLY A 44 -0.11 -6.02 -0.91
N LYS A 45 1.04 -5.78 -0.27
CA LYS A 45 1.15 -5.56 1.19
C LYS A 45 1.50 -4.14 1.59
N LEU A 46 2.01 -3.32 0.67
CA LEU A 46 2.59 -2.02 1.01
C LEU A 46 1.69 -0.85 0.62
N SER A 47 1.63 0.13 1.52
CA SER A 47 0.99 1.43 1.33
C SER A 47 1.95 2.55 1.76
N LEU A 48 1.77 3.73 1.19
CA LEU A 48 2.42 4.98 1.57
C LEU A 48 1.43 5.82 2.36
N VAL A 49 1.84 6.25 3.54
CA VAL A 49 1.06 7.12 4.44
C VAL A 49 1.66 8.52 4.37
N PHE A 50 0.82 9.49 4.08
CA PHE A 50 1.16 10.89 3.99
C PHE A 50 0.81 11.61 5.29
N TYR A 51 1.69 12.51 5.70
CA TYR A 51 1.49 13.34 6.87
C TYR A 51 1.59 14.82 6.51
N GLU A 52 0.85 15.62 7.27
CA GLU A 52 1.01 17.07 7.29
C GLU A 52 1.34 17.56 8.71
N LYS A 53 2.06 18.68 8.79
CA LYS A 53 2.43 19.27 10.07
C LYS A 53 1.21 19.98 10.67
N ASN A 54 0.83 19.58 11.88
CA ASN A 54 -0.21 20.23 12.67
C ASN A 54 0.38 20.68 14.02
N GLY A 55 0.80 21.95 14.09
CA GLY A 55 1.53 22.49 15.24
C GLY A 55 2.87 21.80 15.45
N ASP A 56 3.02 21.12 16.59
CA ASP A 56 4.25 20.41 17.01
C ASP A 56 4.22 18.90 16.74
N CYS A 57 3.27 18.42 15.94
CA CYS A 57 3.13 17.02 15.57
C CYS A 57 2.75 16.86 14.09
N TYR A 58 2.73 15.62 13.62
CA TYR A 58 2.33 15.24 12.28
C TYR A 58 1.03 14.45 12.32
N GLU A 59 0.07 14.86 11.50
CA GLU A 59 -1.24 14.23 11.38
C GLU A 59 -1.31 13.46 10.06
N GLU A 60 -1.80 12.22 10.11
CA GLU A 60 -2.04 11.38 8.94
C GLU A 60 -3.15 12.01 8.10
N THR A 61 -2.85 12.33 6.84
CA THR A 61 -3.82 12.96 5.92
C THR A 61 -4.34 11.99 4.88
N GLU A 62 -3.51 11.07 4.41
CA GLU A 62 -3.87 10.14 3.35
C GLU A 62 -3.06 8.85 3.43
N THR A 63 -3.68 7.72 3.08
CA THR A 63 -2.98 6.46 2.82
C THR A 63 -3.26 6.00 1.39
N ARG A 64 -2.20 5.78 0.60
CA ARG A 64 -2.27 5.29 -0.79
C ARG A 64 -1.56 3.96 -0.95
N LYS A 65 -2.03 3.10 -1.85
CA LYS A 65 -1.41 1.81 -2.15
C LYS A 65 -0.12 1.99 -2.95
N LEU A 66 0.94 1.28 -2.55
CA LEU A 66 2.18 1.13 -3.31
C LEU A 66 2.16 -0.15 -4.16
N THR A 67 1.35 -1.12 -3.79
CA THR A 67 1.30 -2.45 -4.43
C THR A 67 -0.13 -2.85 -4.79
N SER A 68 -0.28 -3.74 -5.77
CA SER A 68 -1.56 -4.27 -6.26
C SER A 68 -2.24 -5.11 -5.18
N ALA A 69 -3.42 -4.72 -4.68
CA ALA A 69 -4.09 -5.45 -3.60
C ALA A 69 -4.62 -6.84 -4.01
N PHE A 70 -4.87 -7.09 -5.30
CA PHE A 70 -5.45 -8.35 -5.78
C PHE A 70 -4.94 -8.75 -7.16
N HIS A 71 -4.43 -9.99 -7.29
CA HIS A 71 -4.29 -10.71 -8.55
C HIS A 71 -5.55 -11.57 -8.77
N LEU A 72 -6.72 -10.95 -8.88
CA LEU A 72 -7.96 -11.67 -9.22
C LEU A 72 -8.05 -11.80 -10.74
N SER A 73 -7.67 -12.97 -11.26
CA SER A 73 -7.66 -13.34 -12.68
C SER A 73 -9.04 -13.37 -13.38
N LEU A 74 -10.11 -12.92 -12.72
CA LEU A 74 -11.50 -13.11 -13.18
C LEU A 74 -12.32 -11.83 -13.32
N LEU A 75 -11.85 -10.67 -12.88
CA LEU A 75 -12.57 -9.40 -13.02
C LEU A 75 -11.65 -8.35 -13.62
N SER A 76 -11.86 -8.08 -14.92
CA SER A 76 -11.20 -7.04 -15.71
C SER A 76 -11.61 -5.62 -15.31
N THR A 77 -11.82 -5.35 -14.01
CA THR A 77 -12.06 -4.01 -13.44
C THR A 77 -11.47 -3.80 -12.03
N ALA A 78 -10.77 -4.77 -11.44
CA ALA A 78 -10.07 -4.55 -10.16
C ALA A 78 -8.76 -3.76 -10.39
N ASP A 79 -8.73 -2.51 -9.91
CA ASP A 79 -7.57 -1.60 -9.88
C ASP A 79 -6.74 -1.54 -11.19
N TYR A 80 -7.34 -1.01 -12.26
CA TYR A 80 -6.66 -0.67 -13.52
C TYR A 80 -5.61 0.45 -13.41
N SER A 81 -5.27 0.91 -12.20
CA SER A 81 -4.28 1.97 -12.02
C SER A 81 -2.83 1.49 -12.04
N THR A 82 -2.58 0.19 -12.18
CA THR A 82 -1.21 -0.28 -12.40
C THR A 82 -1.18 -1.33 -13.50
N GLY A 83 -0.83 -0.90 -14.72
CA GLY A 83 -0.16 -1.79 -15.66
C GLY A 83 0.97 -2.51 -14.92
N SER A 84 1.18 -3.78 -15.25
CA SER A 84 1.99 -4.73 -14.48
C SER A 84 3.47 -4.37 -14.30
N ASP A 85 3.93 -3.24 -14.85
CA ASP A 85 5.31 -2.77 -14.74
C ASP A 85 5.31 -1.23 -14.80
N LYS A 86 5.13 -0.55 -13.66
CA LYS A 86 5.42 0.88 -13.58
C LYS A 86 6.92 1.03 -13.34
N LYS A 87 7.70 1.40 -14.37
CA LYS A 87 9.14 1.66 -14.28
C LYS A 87 9.45 3.09 -14.69
N ILE A 88 10.27 3.77 -13.91
CA ILE A 88 10.73 5.15 -14.11
C ILE A 88 12.26 5.25 -14.24
N ASN A 89 12.90 4.13 -14.58
CA ASN A 89 14.36 4.00 -14.77
C ASN A 89 15.15 4.34 -13.50
N MET A 90 14.83 3.67 -12.38
CA MET A 90 15.71 3.65 -11.21
C MET A 90 16.99 2.83 -11.45
N GLN A 91 18.02 3.07 -10.64
CA GLN A 91 19.33 2.44 -10.68
C GLN A 91 19.24 0.91 -10.72
N THR A 92 20.15 0.33 -11.49
CA THR A 92 20.34 -1.12 -11.66
C THR A 92 21.75 -1.52 -11.22
N PRO A 93 21.97 -2.76 -10.74
CA PRO A 93 20.99 -3.84 -10.62
C PRO A 93 20.05 -3.64 -9.42
N SER A 94 18.83 -4.16 -9.54
CA SER A 94 17.89 -4.23 -8.42
C SER A 94 18.24 -5.41 -7.51
N SER A 95 18.15 -5.23 -6.18
CA SER A 95 18.26 -6.37 -5.25
C SER A 95 17.09 -7.36 -5.41
N PHE A 96 16.00 -6.92 -6.05
CA PHE A 96 14.83 -7.74 -6.33
C PHE A 96 14.99 -8.69 -7.53
N GLY A 97 16.10 -8.59 -8.27
CA GLY A 97 16.37 -9.45 -9.43
C GLY A 97 15.25 -9.35 -10.48
N ASN A 98 14.66 -10.50 -10.84
CA ASN A 98 13.59 -10.60 -11.85
C ASN A 98 12.17 -10.52 -11.27
N LYS A 99 12.01 -10.14 -9.99
CA LYS A 99 10.68 -10.01 -9.37
C LYS A 99 9.92 -8.80 -9.93
N LYS A 100 8.59 -8.86 -9.82
CA LYS A 100 7.72 -7.74 -10.20
C LYS A 100 7.88 -6.58 -9.24
N VAL A 101 8.04 -5.39 -9.79
CA VAL A 101 8.26 -4.16 -9.03
C VAL A 101 7.39 -3.03 -9.56
N LYS A 102 7.14 -2.05 -8.71
CA LYS A 102 6.62 -0.75 -9.12
C LYS A 102 7.56 0.35 -8.66
N GLU A 103 7.79 1.30 -9.53
CA GLU A 103 8.64 2.45 -9.28
C GLU A 103 7.80 3.73 -9.27
N TYR A 104 8.12 4.63 -8.35
CA TYR A 104 7.38 5.88 -8.15
C TYR A 104 8.34 7.03 -7.93
N VAL A 105 7.98 8.21 -8.45
CA VAL A 105 8.59 9.47 -8.05
C VAL A 105 7.82 10.01 -6.87
N ILE A 106 8.51 10.31 -5.76
CA ILE A 106 7.91 10.89 -4.55
C ILE A 106 8.62 12.19 -4.20
N LYS A 107 7.98 13.01 -3.37
CA LYS A 107 8.58 14.26 -2.89
C LYS A 107 9.64 13.98 -1.83
N ALA A 108 10.81 14.60 -1.97
CA ALA A 108 11.90 14.57 -1.01
C ALA A 108 11.60 15.46 0.21
N ASP A 109 12.28 15.18 1.33
CA ASP A 109 12.20 15.90 2.60
C ASP A 109 10.77 15.99 3.19
N GLN A 110 9.83 15.20 2.64
CA GLN A 110 8.48 15.08 3.13
C GLN A 110 8.38 13.94 4.16
N PRO A 111 7.83 14.18 5.35
CA PRO A 111 7.51 13.12 6.29
C PRO A 111 6.42 12.19 5.76
N LEU A 112 6.77 10.92 5.60
CA LEU A 112 5.92 9.83 5.14
C LEU A 112 6.03 8.65 6.12
N ALA A 113 5.20 7.63 5.93
CA ALA A 113 5.47 6.31 6.47
C ALA A 113 5.18 5.23 5.44
N ILE A 114 5.96 4.15 5.48
CA ILE A 114 5.63 2.92 4.78
C ILE A 114 4.79 2.08 5.73
N MET A 115 3.67 1.56 5.24
CA MET A 115 2.79 0.67 6.00
C MET A 115 2.67 -0.68 5.31
N SER A 116 2.98 -1.74 6.06
CA SER A 116 2.75 -3.14 5.71
C SER A 116 1.43 -3.59 6.30
N THR A 117 0.57 -4.18 5.48
CA THR A 117 -0.75 -4.68 5.88
C THR A 117 -0.84 -6.19 5.63
N ASN A 118 -1.32 -6.93 6.63
CA ASN A 118 -1.68 -8.33 6.51
C ASN A 118 -3.14 -8.54 6.95
N THR A 119 -3.97 -9.00 6.02
CA THR A 119 -5.38 -9.27 6.25
C THR A 119 -5.62 -10.77 6.25
N ARG A 120 -6.26 -11.28 7.31
CA ARG A 120 -6.69 -12.67 7.41
C ARG A 120 -8.19 -12.74 7.70
N SER A 121 -8.87 -13.78 7.22
CA SER A 121 -10.25 -14.04 7.61
C SER A 121 -10.27 -14.96 8.83
N ASP A 122 -11.12 -14.65 9.82
CA ASP A 122 -11.39 -15.55 10.93
C ASP A 122 -12.40 -16.65 10.52
N SER A 123 -12.68 -17.58 11.45
CA SER A 123 -13.63 -18.68 11.24
C SER A 123 -15.08 -18.23 11.01
N TYR A 124 -15.40 -16.97 11.31
CA TYR A 124 -16.71 -16.35 11.12
C TYR A 124 -16.76 -15.49 9.84
N GLY A 125 -15.67 -15.45 9.07
CA GLY A 125 -15.56 -14.67 7.84
C GLY A 125 -15.24 -13.18 8.07
N ASN A 126 -14.89 -12.76 9.29
CA ASN A 126 -14.46 -11.39 9.55
C ASN A 126 -13.01 -11.19 9.10
N ASN A 127 -12.72 -10.03 8.52
CA ASN A 127 -11.35 -9.65 8.16
C ASN A 127 -10.62 -9.05 9.37
N ILE A 128 -9.60 -9.74 9.85
CA ILE A 128 -8.64 -9.23 10.84
C ILE A 128 -7.48 -8.60 10.08
N VAL A 129 -7.33 -7.28 10.23
CA VAL A 129 -6.27 -6.50 9.59
C VAL A 129 -5.18 -6.18 10.60
N ASN A 130 -3.95 -6.55 10.28
CA ASN A 130 -2.77 -6.23 11.07
C ASN A 130 -1.89 -5.28 10.26
N THR A 131 -1.42 -4.22 10.88
CA THR A 131 -0.59 -3.21 10.23
C THR A 131 0.70 -3.00 11.00
N ARG A 132 1.79 -2.75 10.27
CA ARG A 132 3.05 -2.26 10.82
C ARG A 132 3.47 -1.07 9.97
N SER A 133 3.95 0.00 10.60
CA SER A 133 4.45 1.18 9.91
C SER A 133 5.86 1.51 10.35
N ILE A 134 6.61 2.15 9.46
CA ILE A 134 7.90 2.79 9.76
C ILE A 134 7.89 4.17 9.12
N SER A 135 8.28 5.19 9.87
CA SER A 135 8.46 6.54 9.32
C SER A 135 9.53 6.53 8.24
N PHE A 136 9.38 7.43 7.26
CA PHE A 136 10.25 7.50 6.10
C PHE A 136 10.34 8.96 5.64
N ILE A 137 11.54 9.53 5.59
CA ILE A 137 11.79 10.86 5.03
C ILE A 137 12.82 10.68 3.91
N PRO A 138 12.38 10.62 2.64
CA PRO A 138 13.26 10.41 1.50
C PRO A 138 14.14 11.64 1.26
N GLU A 139 15.40 11.42 0.94
CA GLU A 139 16.35 12.50 0.62
C GLU A 139 16.29 12.83 -0.88
N LYS A 140 16.58 14.10 -1.19
CA LYS A 140 16.52 14.59 -2.56
C LYS A 140 17.51 13.86 -3.47
N ASN A 141 17.02 13.43 -4.63
CA ASN A 141 17.75 12.65 -5.64
C ASN A 141 18.19 11.25 -5.17
N HIS A 142 17.70 10.77 -4.03
CA HIS A 142 17.97 9.40 -3.60
C HIS A 142 16.97 8.42 -4.20
N GLU A 143 17.40 7.18 -4.29
CA GLU A 143 16.64 6.06 -4.81
C GLU A 143 16.58 4.94 -3.76
N TYR A 144 15.38 4.44 -3.46
CA TYR A 144 15.18 3.45 -2.39
C TYR A 144 14.52 2.17 -2.89
N GLU A 145 14.95 1.04 -2.37
CA GLU A 145 14.24 -0.24 -2.50
C GLU A 145 13.52 -0.59 -1.21
N ILE A 146 12.23 -0.92 -1.34
CA ILE A 146 11.34 -1.13 -0.20
C ILE A 146 10.57 -2.44 -0.37
N TYR A 147 10.56 -3.26 0.67
CA TYR A 147 9.74 -4.48 0.70
C TYR A 147 9.23 -4.79 2.12
N ALA A 148 8.18 -5.61 2.17
CA ALA A 148 7.73 -6.23 3.41
C ALA A 148 8.25 -7.67 3.48
N GLU A 149 8.88 -8.04 4.58
CA GLU A 149 9.22 -9.43 4.89
C GLU A 149 7.96 -10.27 5.14
N ALA A 150 8.12 -11.58 5.17
CA ALA A 150 7.08 -12.45 5.69
C ALA A 150 6.80 -12.10 7.17
N PRO A 151 5.53 -12.16 7.63
CA PRO A 151 5.23 -12.02 9.04
C PRO A 151 5.99 -13.04 9.88
N GLU A 152 6.63 -12.59 10.96
CA GLU A 152 7.32 -13.46 11.92
C GLU A 152 6.35 -14.41 12.63
N TYR A 153 5.10 -13.95 12.86
CA TYR A 153 4.05 -14.70 13.54
C TYR A 153 2.78 -14.72 12.70
N ILE A 154 2.00 -15.81 12.83
CA ILE A 154 0.70 -15.91 12.17
C ILE A 154 -0.22 -14.81 12.72
N GLY A 155 -0.65 -13.91 11.84
CA GLY A 155 -1.50 -12.78 12.21
C GLY A 155 -0.75 -11.53 12.65
N SER A 156 0.53 -11.38 12.31
CA SER A 156 1.22 -10.08 12.34
C SER A 156 1.41 -9.51 10.94
N ALA A 157 1.76 -8.23 10.84
CA ALA A 157 2.28 -7.64 9.61
C ALA A 157 3.80 -7.88 9.52
N GLY A 158 4.30 -8.09 8.31
CA GLY A 158 5.72 -8.28 8.04
C GLY A 158 6.55 -7.04 8.39
N ASN A 159 7.82 -7.24 8.75
CA ASN A 159 8.77 -6.14 8.90
C ASN A 159 8.92 -5.39 7.58
N ILE A 160 9.15 -4.09 7.65
CA ILE A 160 9.42 -3.26 6.48
C ILE A 160 10.92 -3.03 6.41
N VAL A 161 11.49 -3.27 5.22
CA VAL A 161 12.89 -3.00 4.93
C VAL A 161 12.94 -1.88 3.90
N ILE A 162 13.78 -0.87 4.19
CA ILE A 162 14.06 0.28 3.31
C ILE A 162 15.57 0.33 3.13
N SER A 163 16.02 0.18 1.88
CA SER A 163 17.43 0.24 1.49
C SER A 163 17.65 1.47 0.61
N ASP A 164 18.60 2.33 0.98
CA ASP A 164 19.02 3.45 0.16
C ASP A 164 20.04 2.94 -0.88
N LEU A 165 19.67 2.99 -2.15
CA LEU A 165 20.55 2.56 -3.25
C LEU A 165 21.65 3.57 -3.55
N THR A 166 21.45 4.83 -3.17
CA THR A 166 22.39 5.94 -3.43
C THR A 166 23.54 5.93 -2.45
N THR A 167 23.27 5.67 -1.17
CA THR A 167 24.30 5.60 -0.11
C THR A 167 24.70 4.18 0.27
N HIS A 168 23.93 3.17 -0.17
CA HIS A 168 24.04 1.78 0.27
C HIS A 168 23.82 1.56 1.77
N GLU A 169 23.19 2.53 2.44
CA GLU A 169 22.77 2.40 3.84
C GLU A 169 21.40 1.72 3.96
N SER A 170 21.21 0.94 5.02
CA SER A 170 19.92 0.34 5.35
C SER A 170 19.50 0.77 6.76
N GLY A 171 18.20 0.92 6.98
CA GLY A 171 17.67 1.07 8.34
C GLY A 171 17.85 2.44 9.00
N LYS A 172 17.84 3.53 8.23
CA LYS A 172 17.72 4.87 8.81
C LYS A 172 16.41 4.96 9.60
N GLU A 173 16.49 5.26 10.89
CA GLU A 173 15.31 5.43 11.73
C GLU A 173 14.91 6.91 11.71
N TRP A 174 13.73 7.21 11.16
CA TRP A 174 13.18 8.56 11.20
C TRP A 174 12.23 8.68 12.38
N LYS A 175 12.45 9.67 13.26
CA LYS A 175 11.57 9.94 14.39
C LYS A 175 10.60 11.06 14.03
N VAL A 176 9.38 10.68 13.67
CA VAL A 176 8.27 11.62 13.44
C VAL A 176 7.37 11.63 14.67
N LYS A 177 7.12 12.82 15.23
CA LYS A 177 6.19 12.97 16.37
C LYS A 177 4.76 13.01 15.83
N GLU A 178 4.08 11.87 15.81
CA GLU A 178 2.67 11.79 15.40
C GLU A 178 1.75 12.47 16.41
N CYS A 179 0.66 13.08 15.90
CA CYS A 179 -0.37 13.65 16.74
C CYS A 179 -1.14 12.54 17.49
N ARG A 180 -1.58 12.82 18.73
CA ARG A 180 -2.42 11.87 19.46
C ARG A 180 -3.76 11.75 18.76
N LYS A 181 -4.11 10.54 18.31
CA LYS A 181 -5.45 10.21 17.81
C LYS A 181 -6.45 10.43 18.96
N LYS A 182 -7.43 11.32 18.74
CA LYS A 182 -8.51 11.61 19.72
C LYS A 182 -9.54 10.50 19.76
#